data_AF-G1P739-F1
#
_entry.id   AF-G1P739-F1
#
_cell.length_a   1.000
_cell.length_b   1.000
_cell.length_c   1.000
_cell.angle_alpha   90.00
_cell.angle_beta   90.00
_cell.angle_gamma   90.00
#
_symmetry.space_group_name_H-M   'P 1'
#
loop_
_entity.id
_entity.type
_entity.pdbx_description
1 polymer ?
#
loop_
_entity_poly.entity_id
_entity_poly.type
_entity_poly.pdbx_seq_one_letter_code
_entity_poly.pdbx_strand_id
1 'polypeptide(L)'
;IVFQQGTTKLSVEKNKTSITSDIGMQFFDPRTQNILFSTDYETHEFHLPSGVKSLNVQKASTERITSNATSDLNIKVDGRAIVRGNEGVFIMGKTIEFHMGGNMELKAENSIILNGTVMVSTTRLPSSSGGDQLGAGEWVRYKLCMCADGTLFKVQVTGQSMGCQVSDHPCGNTH
;
A
#
# COMPACT_ATOMS: atom_id res chain seq x y z
N ILE A 1 7.24 33.63 -20.33
CA ILE A 1 7.60 32.21 -20.56
C ILE A 1 8.78 32.22 -21.51
N VAL A 2 9.92 31.68 -21.08
CA VAL A 2 11.10 31.51 -21.94
C VAL A 2 11.19 30.03 -22.28
N PHE A 3 11.25 29.73 -23.57
CA PHE A 3 11.44 28.38 -24.06
C PHE A 3 12.92 28.21 -24.38
N GLN A 4 13.58 27.24 -23.75
CA GLN A 4 14.93 26.84 -24.16
C GLN A 4 14.86 26.20 -25.57
N GLN A 5 15.97 26.20 -26.33
CA GLN A 5 15.99 25.67 -27.70
C GLN A 5 15.78 24.15 -27.72
N GLY A 6 14.53 23.73 -27.95
CA GLY A 6 14.06 22.34 -28.08
C GLY A 6 12.69 22.30 -28.79
N THR A 7 12.07 21.13 -28.91
CA THR A 7 10.73 21.01 -29.53
C THR A 7 9.63 21.43 -28.56
N THR A 8 9.48 22.75 -28.39
CA THR A 8 8.44 23.31 -27.52
C THR A 8 7.15 23.60 -28.30
N LYS A 9 6.00 23.18 -27.75
CA LYS A 9 4.66 23.52 -28.27
C LYS A 9 3.83 24.23 -27.21
N LEU A 10 3.21 25.35 -27.61
CA LEU A 10 2.20 26.07 -26.84
C LEU A 10 0.87 25.99 -27.58
N SER A 11 -0.17 25.46 -26.94
CA SER A 11 -1.55 25.47 -27.44
C SER A 11 -2.43 26.23 -26.45
N VAL A 12 -3.21 27.19 -26.95
CA VAL A 12 -4.16 27.96 -26.17
C VAL A 12 -5.56 27.73 -26.74
N GLU A 13 -6.41 27.11 -25.94
CA GLU A 13 -7.82 26.83 -26.22
C GLU A 13 -8.69 27.63 -25.24
N LYS A 14 -9.99 27.75 -25.56
CA LYS A 14 -10.95 28.55 -24.76
C LYS A 14 -10.94 28.23 -23.26
N ASN A 15 -10.68 26.96 -22.90
CA ASN A 15 -10.69 26.47 -21.52
C ASN A 15 -9.37 25.82 -21.08
N LYS A 16 -8.31 25.86 -21.90
CA LYS A 16 -7.10 25.08 -21.66
C LYS A 16 -5.88 25.74 -22.29
N THR A 17 -4.81 25.87 -21.51
CA THR A 17 -3.48 26.18 -22.05
C THR A 17 -2.60 24.96 -21.86
N SER A 18 -2.04 24.44 -22.95
CA SER A 18 -1.11 23.29 -22.94
C SER A 18 0.27 23.76 -23.34
N ILE A 19 1.28 23.41 -22.53
CA ILE A 19 2.68 23.66 -22.84
C ILE A 19 3.39 22.31 -22.81
N THR A 20 4.15 22.00 -23.85
CA THR A 20 4.93 20.76 -23.97
C THR A 20 6.36 21.13 -24.32
N SER A 21 7.32 20.63 -23.56
CA SER A 21 8.76 20.82 -23.78
C SER A 21 9.47 19.50 -23.51
N ASP A 22 10.47 19.19 -24.33
CA ASP A 22 11.33 18.01 -24.26
C ASP A 22 12.56 18.20 -23.38
N ILE A 23 12.94 19.45 -23.08
CA ILE A 23 14.12 19.82 -22.28
C ILE A 23 13.76 20.44 -20.93
N GLY A 24 12.52 20.91 -20.77
CA GLY A 24 12.03 21.51 -19.53
C GLY A 24 11.37 22.88 -19.71
N MET A 25 10.80 23.42 -18.63
CA MET A 25 10.06 24.66 -18.60
C MET A 25 10.31 25.42 -17.30
N GLN A 26 10.44 26.74 -17.39
CA GLN A 26 10.54 27.63 -16.25
C GLN A 26 9.51 28.77 -16.34
N PHE A 27 8.81 29.01 -15.25
CA PHE A 27 7.90 30.13 -15.05
C PHE A 27 8.53 31.04 -14.00
N PHE A 28 8.66 32.32 -14.35
CA PHE A 28 9.15 33.36 -13.45
C PHE A 28 8.18 34.53 -13.45
N ASP A 29 8.13 35.28 -12.35
CA ASP A 29 7.39 36.53 -12.25
C ASP A 29 8.14 37.60 -13.07
N PRO A 30 7.53 38.19 -14.11
CA PRO A 30 8.22 39.16 -14.96
C PRO A 30 8.63 40.45 -14.23
N ARG A 31 7.97 40.80 -13.12
CA ARG A 31 8.26 42.02 -12.36
C ARG A 31 9.45 41.85 -11.41
N THR A 32 9.55 40.67 -10.79
CA THR A 32 10.58 40.39 -9.77
C THR A 32 11.71 39.52 -10.30
N GLN A 33 11.55 38.92 -11.47
CA GLN A 33 12.43 37.88 -12.04
C GLN A 33 12.56 36.63 -11.16
N ASN A 34 11.69 36.47 -10.17
CA ASN A 34 11.69 35.29 -9.29
C ASN A 34 11.09 34.08 -10.01
N ILE A 35 11.77 32.94 -9.92
CA ILE A 35 11.29 31.67 -10.46
C ILE A 35 10.11 31.19 -9.59
N LEU A 36 8.94 31.05 -10.20
CA LEU A 36 7.72 30.54 -9.58
C LEU A 36 7.60 29.01 -9.73
N PHE A 37 8.13 28.47 -10.84
CA PHE A 37 8.13 27.04 -11.13
C PHE A 37 9.25 26.72 -12.12
N SER A 38 9.93 25.60 -11.95
CA SER A 38 10.88 25.07 -12.93
C SER A 38 10.74 23.55 -12.99
N THR A 39 10.81 22.98 -14.19
CA THR A 39 11.08 21.55 -14.36
C THR A 39 12.58 21.28 -14.46
N ASP A 40 13.39 22.32 -14.67
CA ASP A 40 14.84 22.27 -14.61
C ASP A 40 15.25 22.55 -13.16
N TYR A 41 15.52 21.48 -12.45
CA TYR A 41 15.96 21.47 -11.07
C TYR A 41 17.33 20.79 -11.13
N GLU A 42 18.42 21.55 -11.19
CA GLU A 42 19.78 21.06 -11.53
C GLU A 42 20.30 19.87 -10.70
N THR A 43 19.59 19.38 -9.68
CA THR A 43 19.85 18.09 -9.00
C THR A 43 19.07 16.88 -9.57
N HIS A 44 18.43 17.01 -10.75
CA HIS A 44 17.65 15.97 -11.44
C HIS A 44 16.43 15.42 -10.68
N GLU A 45 16.05 16.00 -9.55
CA GLU A 45 14.82 15.64 -8.84
C GLU A 45 13.78 16.74 -9.01
N PHE A 46 12.70 16.41 -9.73
CA PHE A 46 11.49 17.22 -9.76
C PHE A 46 10.88 17.24 -8.35
N HIS A 47 11.21 18.28 -7.58
CA HIS A 47 10.61 18.51 -6.28
C HIS A 47 9.19 19.04 -6.48
N LEU A 48 8.22 18.34 -5.90
CA LEU A 48 6.83 18.72 -6.02
C LEU A 48 6.58 20.06 -5.33
N PRO A 49 6.05 21.09 -6.03
CA PRO A 49 5.70 22.34 -5.37
C PRO A 49 4.61 22.09 -4.31
N SER A 50 4.71 22.80 -3.18
CA SER A 50 3.72 22.69 -2.11
C SER A 50 2.34 23.15 -2.59
N GLY A 51 1.28 22.39 -2.25
CA GLY A 51 -0.11 22.78 -2.53
C GLY A 51 -0.67 22.33 -3.88
N VAL A 52 -0.01 21.39 -4.57
CA VAL A 52 -0.55 20.76 -5.78
C VAL A 52 -1.85 19.99 -5.45
N LYS A 53 -2.94 20.33 -6.14
CA LYS A 53 -4.26 19.69 -5.94
C LYS A 53 -4.42 18.36 -6.67
N SER A 54 -3.77 18.21 -7.82
CA SER A 54 -3.83 17.00 -8.65
C SER A 54 -2.45 16.75 -9.23
N LEU A 55 -1.96 15.54 -9.05
CA LEU A 55 -0.64 15.12 -9.50
C LEU A 55 -0.78 13.82 -10.29
N ASN A 56 -0.33 13.84 -11.55
CA ASN A 56 -0.26 12.67 -12.41
C ASN A 56 1.19 12.46 -12.84
N VAL A 57 1.85 11.48 -12.24
CA VAL A 57 3.28 11.20 -12.41
C VAL A 57 3.56 9.71 -12.29
N GLN A 58 4.67 9.24 -12.87
CA GLN A 58 5.13 7.86 -12.72
C GLN A 58 5.97 7.64 -11.46
N LYS A 59 6.69 8.68 -11.01
CA LYS A 59 7.52 8.67 -9.80
C LYS A 59 7.44 10.05 -9.15
N ALA A 60 7.32 10.08 -7.83
CA ALA A 60 7.39 11.28 -7.01
C ALA A 60 8.31 11.01 -5.81
N SER A 61 9.13 12.00 -5.45
CA SER A 61 9.87 12.05 -4.20
C SER A 61 9.28 13.17 -3.35
N THR A 62 8.81 12.85 -2.16
CA THR A 62 8.26 13.83 -1.21
C THR A 62 8.37 13.27 0.19
N GLU A 63 8.54 14.17 1.15
CA GLU A 63 8.56 13.85 2.58
C GLU A 63 7.17 13.46 3.08
N ARG A 64 6.12 14.08 2.53
CA ARG A 64 4.75 13.89 3.00
C ARG A 64 3.73 14.02 1.87
N ILE A 65 2.73 13.16 1.92
CA ILE A 65 1.49 13.28 1.14
C ILE A 65 0.35 13.34 2.14
N THR A 66 -0.45 14.41 2.09
CA THR A 66 -1.57 14.62 3.01
C THR A 66 -2.71 15.28 2.25
N SER A 67 -3.95 14.90 2.55
CA SER A 67 -5.09 15.71 2.12
C SER A 67 -5.28 16.93 3.02
N ASN A 68 -6.17 17.82 2.59
CA ASN A 68 -6.78 18.83 3.45
C ASN A 68 -7.66 18.15 4.51
N ALA A 69 -7.86 18.80 5.65
CA ALA A 69 -8.75 18.35 6.72
C ALA A 69 -10.21 18.12 6.27
N THR A 70 -10.64 18.76 5.18
CA THR A 70 -12.01 18.69 4.67
C THR A 70 -12.17 17.88 3.39
N SER A 71 -11.11 17.24 2.89
CA SER A 71 -11.14 16.52 1.61
C SER A 71 -10.37 15.21 1.67
N ASP A 72 -10.70 14.28 0.79
CA ASP A 72 -10.02 12.98 0.72
C ASP A 72 -8.74 13.02 -0.12
N LEU A 73 -7.72 12.28 0.32
CA LEU A 73 -6.54 11.99 -0.49
C LEU A 73 -6.83 10.75 -1.35
N ASN A 74 -6.88 10.92 -2.67
CA ASN A 74 -7.09 9.83 -3.60
C ASN A 74 -5.80 9.48 -4.33
N ILE A 75 -5.25 8.29 -4.07
CA ILE A 75 -4.10 7.76 -4.80
C ILE A 75 -4.60 6.64 -5.70
N LYS A 76 -4.48 6.83 -7.02
CA LYS A 76 -4.89 5.85 -8.04
C LYS A 76 -3.68 5.41 -8.84
N VAL A 77 -3.57 4.11 -9.08
CA VAL A 77 -2.46 3.51 -9.84
C VAL A 77 -3.04 2.41 -10.72
N ASP A 78 -2.63 2.35 -11.99
CA ASP A 78 -3.19 1.41 -12.97
C ASP A 78 -2.68 -0.04 -12.82
N GLY A 79 -1.59 -0.26 -12.07
CA GLY A 79 -1.00 -1.59 -11.92
C GLY A 79 -0.32 -1.83 -10.56
N ARG A 80 0.79 -1.13 -10.31
CA ARG A 80 1.60 -1.36 -9.10
C ARG A 80 1.96 -0.06 -8.39
N ALA A 81 1.52 0.06 -7.15
CA ALA A 81 2.00 1.10 -6.24
C ALA A 81 3.19 0.58 -5.43
N ILE A 82 4.25 1.38 -5.32
CA ILE A 82 5.40 1.08 -4.45
C ILE A 82 5.68 2.33 -3.62
N VAL A 83 5.59 2.21 -2.31
CA VAL A 83 5.97 3.28 -1.36
C VAL A 83 7.27 2.87 -0.68
N ARG A 84 8.27 3.75 -0.71
CA ARG A 84 9.60 3.54 -0.12
C ARG A 84 10.01 4.81 0.60
N GLY A 85 10.68 4.64 1.74
CA GLY A 85 11.33 5.74 2.45
C GLY A 85 12.66 5.25 3.01
N ASN A 86 13.67 6.12 2.98
CA ASN A 86 15.02 5.78 3.45
C ASN A 86 15.04 5.45 4.95
N GLU A 87 14.16 6.09 5.73
CA GLU A 87 14.01 5.87 7.17
C GLU A 87 12.77 5.05 7.52
N GLY A 88 12.11 4.48 6.50
CA GLY A 88 10.85 3.78 6.62
C GLY A 88 9.65 4.56 6.10
N VAL A 89 8.47 3.98 6.29
CA VAL A 89 7.19 4.51 5.79
C VAL A 89 6.18 4.49 6.93
N PHE A 90 5.55 5.63 7.18
CA PHE A 90 4.52 5.78 8.20
C PHE A 90 3.17 6.07 7.56
N ILE A 91 2.18 5.24 7.84
CA ILE A 91 0.79 5.43 7.39
C ILE A 91 -0.04 5.73 8.63
N MET A 92 -0.62 6.92 8.67
CA MET A 92 -1.44 7.38 9.78
C MET A 92 -2.85 7.67 9.29
N GLY A 93 -3.83 7.14 10.01
CA GLY A 93 -5.24 7.36 9.75
C GLY A 93 -6.07 6.95 10.94
N LYS A 94 -7.28 7.52 11.06
CA LYS A 94 -8.26 7.04 12.05
C LYS A 94 -8.65 5.58 11.79
N THR A 95 -8.79 5.26 10.49
CA THR A 95 -9.05 3.92 9.99
C THR A 95 -8.17 3.70 8.77
N ILE A 96 -7.49 2.55 8.72
CA ILE A 96 -6.74 2.10 7.54
C ILE A 96 -7.41 0.83 7.07
N GLU A 97 -7.92 0.83 5.85
CA GLU A 97 -8.64 -0.30 5.26
C GLU A 97 -7.94 -0.75 3.98
N PHE A 98 -7.71 -2.06 3.87
CA PHE A 98 -7.09 -2.69 2.71
C PHE A 98 -8.08 -3.66 2.08
N HIS A 99 -8.57 -3.33 0.88
CA HIS A 99 -9.41 -4.21 0.07
C HIS A 99 -8.57 -4.85 -1.04
N MET A 100 -8.45 -6.18 -1.01
CA MET A 100 -7.64 -6.93 -1.96
C MET A 100 -8.53 -7.94 -2.71
N GLY A 101 -8.39 -7.99 -4.04
CA GLY A 101 -9.05 -9.02 -4.85
C GLY A 101 -8.36 -10.38 -4.78
N GLY A 102 -7.09 -10.42 -4.36
CA GLY A 102 -6.29 -11.64 -4.16
C GLY A 102 -5.75 -11.73 -2.75
N ASN A 103 -4.57 -12.35 -2.60
CA ASN A 103 -3.95 -12.55 -1.30
C ASN A 103 -3.32 -11.26 -0.76
N MET A 104 -3.35 -11.10 0.56
CA MET A 104 -2.55 -10.13 1.30
C MET A 104 -1.38 -10.85 1.96
N GLU A 105 -0.16 -10.37 1.73
CA GLU A 105 1.05 -10.90 2.36
C GLU A 105 1.72 -9.78 3.17
N LEU A 106 1.97 -10.05 4.46
CA LEU A 106 2.74 -9.19 5.33
C LEU A 106 4.05 -9.91 5.65
N LYS A 107 5.18 -9.34 5.22
CA LYS A 107 6.52 -9.90 5.42
C LYS A 107 7.38 -8.91 6.18
N ALA A 108 8.02 -9.38 7.25
CA ALA A 108 8.97 -8.60 8.04
C ALA A 108 10.23 -9.43 8.27
N GLU A 109 11.39 -8.77 8.37
CA GLU A 109 12.64 -9.43 8.74
C GLU A 109 12.65 -9.82 10.22
N ASN A 110 12.16 -8.93 11.08
CA ASN A 110 12.14 -9.14 12.53
C ASN A 110 10.75 -9.54 13.02
N SER A 111 9.77 -8.64 12.97
CA SER A 111 8.46 -8.86 13.58
C SER A 111 7.36 -8.01 12.97
N ILE A 112 6.13 -8.52 13.00
CA ILE A 112 4.90 -7.77 12.77
C ILE A 112 4.19 -7.64 14.12
N ILE A 113 3.98 -6.42 14.59
CA ILE A 113 3.35 -6.15 15.89
C ILE A 113 1.98 -5.53 15.64
N LEU A 114 0.94 -6.22 16.06
CA LEU A 114 -0.43 -5.71 16.08
C LEU A 114 -0.78 -5.31 17.51
N ASN A 115 -0.53 -4.03 17.84
CA ASN A 115 -0.75 -3.52 19.19
C ASN A 115 -2.20 -3.04 19.35
N GLY A 116 -3.09 -3.97 19.68
CA GLY A 116 -4.52 -3.73 19.87
C GLY A 116 -5.34 -5.01 19.78
N THR A 117 -6.67 -4.87 19.77
CA THR A 117 -7.57 -6.02 19.60
C THR A 117 -7.55 -6.49 18.15
N VAL A 118 -7.09 -7.72 17.94
CA VAL A 118 -7.11 -8.38 16.63
C VAL A 118 -8.38 -9.25 16.55
N MET A 119 -9.21 -9.00 15.54
CA MET A 119 -10.38 -9.81 15.26
C MET A 119 -10.24 -10.46 13.89
N VAL A 120 -10.40 -11.78 13.83
CA VAL A 120 -10.45 -12.53 12.58
C VAL A 120 -11.86 -13.07 12.43
N SER A 121 -12.55 -12.67 11.36
CA SER A 121 -13.90 -13.16 11.08
C SER A 121 -13.82 -14.54 10.43
N THR A 122 -14.29 -15.57 11.15
CA THR A 122 -14.26 -16.96 10.70
C THR A 122 -15.33 -17.28 9.65
N THR A 123 -16.30 -16.39 9.42
CA THR A 123 -17.36 -16.56 8.42
C THR A 123 -16.84 -16.63 6.99
N ARG A 124 -15.64 -16.08 6.74
CA ARG A 124 -14.94 -16.14 5.45
C ARG A 124 -13.84 -17.19 5.41
N LEU A 125 -13.61 -17.92 6.50
CA LEU A 125 -12.74 -19.09 6.47
C LEU A 125 -13.53 -20.25 5.87
N PRO A 126 -12.94 -21.05 4.97
CA PRO A 126 -13.60 -22.24 4.44
C PRO A 126 -13.94 -23.18 5.61
N SER A 127 -15.23 -23.32 5.89
CA SER A 127 -15.73 -24.28 6.86
C SER A 127 -16.02 -25.58 6.14
N SER A 128 -15.41 -26.69 6.58
CA SER A 128 -15.86 -28.02 6.17
C SER A 128 -17.24 -28.23 6.77
N SER A 129 -18.27 -28.30 5.93
CA SER A 129 -19.61 -28.71 6.34
C SER A 129 -19.54 -30.05 7.07
N GLY A 130 -20.17 -30.14 8.24
CA GLY A 130 -20.11 -31.27 9.17
C GLY A 130 -20.84 -32.54 8.69
N GLY A 131 -20.75 -32.86 7.40
CA GLY A 131 -21.42 -34.01 6.77
C GLY A 131 -20.57 -34.79 5.79
N ASP A 132 -19.33 -34.38 5.51
CA ASP A 132 -18.43 -35.20 4.69
C ASP A 132 -18.00 -36.42 5.50
N GLN A 133 -18.68 -37.54 5.22
CA GLN A 133 -18.21 -38.86 5.58
C GLN A 133 -16.71 -38.95 5.26
N LEU A 134 -15.97 -39.69 6.08
CA LEU A 134 -14.58 -40.05 5.87
C LEU A 134 -14.46 -40.93 4.61
N GLY A 135 -14.77 -40.36 3.44
CA GLY A 135 -14.67 -40.96 2.14
C GLY A 135 -13.24 -40.81 1.67
N ALA A 136 -12.62 -41.95 1.41
CA ALA A 136 -11.31 -42.09 0.82
C ALA A 136 -11.16 -41.18 -0.41
N GLY A 137 -10.25 -40.20 -0.33
CA GLY A 137 -9.90 -39.35 -1.47
C GLY A 137 -9.13 -38.09 -1.06
N GLU A 138 -7.80 -38.17 -1.11
CA GLU A 138 -6.76 -37.11 -1.30
C GLU A 138 -6.88 -35.70 -0.68
N TRP A 139 -7.87 -35.36 0.14
CA TRP A 139 -7.97 -34.02 0.73
C TRP A 139 -7.33 -33.97 2.12
N VAL A 140 -6.15 -33.34 2.18
CA VAL A 140 -5.47 -33.05 3.43
C VAL A 140 -6.22 -31.92 4.15
N ARG A 141 -6.95 -32.27 5.22
CA ARG A 141 -7.66 -31.31 6.06
C ARG A 141 -6.73 -30.73 7.12
N TYR A 142 -6.87 -29.45 7.41
CA TYR A 142 -6.14 -28.77 8.48
C TYR A 142 -7.11 -28.09 9.45
N LYS A 143 -6.77 -28.10 10.74
CA LYS A 143 -7.36 -27.25 11.77
C LYS A 143 -6.40 -26.09 12.04
N LEU A 144 -6.92 -24.87 12.14
CA LEU A 144 -6.18 -23.71 12.61
C LEU A 144 -6.31 -23.62 14.13
N CYS A 145 -5.17 -23.53 14.80
CA CYS A 145 -5.06 -23.52 16.26
C CYS A 145 -4.34 -22.25 16.70
N MET A 146 -4.67 -21.77 17.90
CA MET A 146 -4.08 -20.57 18.49
C MET A 146 -3.61 -20.88 19.91
N CYS A 147 -2.35 -20.60 20.19
CA CYS A 147 -1.78 -20.66 21.54
C CYS A 147 -2.33 -19.50 22.40
N ALA A 148 -2.20 -19.62 23.72
CA ALA A 148 -2.63 -18.56 24.64
C ALA A 148 -1.87 -17.23 24.44
N ASP A 149 -0.64 -17.29 23.91
CA ASP A 149 0.19 -16.14 23.54
C ASP A 149 -0.17 -15.52 22.18
N GLY A 150 -1.16 -16.07 21.47
CA GLY A 150 -1.60 -15.62 20.15
C GLY A 150 -0.88 -16.29 18.97
N THR A 151 0.07 -17.21 19.19
CA THR A 151 0.75 -17.93 18.12
C THR A 151 -0.22 -18.82 17.35
N LEU A 152 -0.32 -18.62 16.03
CA LEU A 152 -1.16 -19.42 15.13
C LEU A 152 -0.37 -20.58 14.51
N PHE A 153 -0.96 -21.77 14.50
CA PHE A 153 -0.37 -22.95 13.85
C PHE A 153 -1.45 -23.82 13.20
N LYS A 154 -1.05 -24.58 12.18
CA LYS A 154 -1.93 -25.51 11.47
C LYS A 154 -1.66 -26.94 11.90
N VAL A 155 -2.72 -27.71 12.09
CA VAL A 155 -2.67 -29.13 12.46
C VAL A 155 -3.35 -29.92 11.35
N GLN A 156 -2.60 -30.79 10.66
CA GLN A 156 -3.19 -31.72 9.72
C GLN A 156 -4.11 -32.68 10.47
N VAL A 157 -5.31 -32.97 9.97
CA VAL A 157 -6.27 -33.90 10.59
C VAL A 157 -6.12 -35.27 9.94
N THR A 158 -5.36 -36.17 10.57
CA THR A 158 -5.17 -37.56 10.10
C THR A 158 -6.16 -38.55 10.74
N GLY A 159 -6.89 -38.14 11.77
CA GLY A 159 -7.89 -38.95 12.46
C GLY A 159 -8.95 -38.10 13.16
N GLN A 160 -10.08 -38.71 13.54
CA GLN A 160 -11.24 -38.01 14.13
C GLN A 160 -10.91 -37.27 15.44
N SER A 161 -10.01 -37.82 16.25
CA SER A 161 -9.59 -37.24 17.53
C SER A 161 -8.52 -36.16 17.41
N MET A 162 -7.99 -35.90 16.20
CA MET A 162 -6.87 -34.98 16.02
C MET A 162 -7.35 -33.51 16.12
N GLY A 163 -6.72 -32.74 16.99
CA GLY A 163 -7.07 -31.35 17.27
C GLY A 163 -5.95 -30.59 17.96
N CYS A 164 -6.19 -29.32 18.28
CA CYS A 164 -5.18 -28.41 18.80
C CYS A 164 -4.54 -28.84 20.12
N GLN A 165 -5.23 -29.67 20.92
CA GLN A 165 -4.78 -30.12 22.23
C GLN A 165 -3.97 -31.42 22.22
N VAL A 166 -4.06 -32.20 21.13
CA VAL A 166 -3.43 -33.54 21.04
C VAL A 166 -2.37 -33.62 19.94
N SER A 167 -2.14 -32.52 19.23
CA SER A 167 -1.12 -32.41 18.20
C SER A 167 0.16 -31.86 18.81
N ASP A 168 1.30 -32.25 18.24
CA ASP A 168 2.57 -31.60 18.54
C ASP A 168 2.45 -30.11 18.17
N HIS A 169 2.53 -29.25 19.18
CA HIS A 169 2.17 -27.84 19.06
C HIS A 169 3.30 -26.94 19.55
N PRO A 170 3.51 -25.78 18.90
CA PRO A 170 4.54 -24.83 19.29
C PRO A 170 4.19 -24.04 20.56
N CYS A 171 2.98 -24.22 21.09
CA CYS A 171 2.58 -23.64 22.37
C CYS A 171 3.46 -24.27 23.45
N GLY A 172 4.46 -23.53 23.94
CA GLY A 172 5.35 -24.01 25.00
C GLY A 172 4.55 -24.50 26.22
N ASN A 173 5.15 -25.38 27.03
CA ASN A 173 4.49 -25.91 28.22
C ASN A 173 4.01 -24.75 29.11
N THR A 174 2.69 -24.60 29.24
CA THR A 174 2.09 -23.74 30.23
C THR A 174 2.39 -24.33 31.60
N HIS A 175 3.20 -23.62 32.39
CA HIS A 175 3.44 -23.91 33.80
C HIS A 175 2.17 -23.79 34.63
#